data_AF-A0A9R1C8L7-F1
#
_entry.id   AF-A0A9R1C8L7-F1
#
_cell.length_a   1.000
_cell.length_b   1.000
_cell.length_c   1.000
_cell.angle_alpha   90.00
_cell.angle_beta   90.00
_cell.angle_gamma   90.00
#
_symmetry.space_group_name_H-M   'P 1'
#
loop_
_entity.id
_entity.type
_entity.pdbx_description
1 polymer ?
#
loop_
_entity_poly.entity_id
_entity_poly.type
_entity_poly.pdbx_seq_one_letter_code
_entity_poly.pdbx_strand_id
1 'polypeptide(L)'
;MGSDMAAKLLDSNGNLKPFRQWLNDVSSISTHHCGAWLRTEYDTAVIRAHNAADWQSFLHNKDVMPNLRWMPTTSPNPESSHEVYWKAKLTLPVDDPFWTKHHPGDRWNCKCSLEQTDDPVNRPSGLDDSVDQPQRGLENNPGKDGQTFSDNHPYYPASCSVCPFNKGSFKNRLLSFFSNHKKGKDCNNCPKVDKKLPSNQNKDNKKEKPMTTDERRFTELQGMSGKMRSDKLREIISDGTYKPVKDHKGVFARLGADSEPDYENQLFAADRAVEHGNTVYIMPNPGAPSPDLVFVRKNLIKDYELKTLQGKNSAGNRLKKSGDQSNRALLRMAVDYNARDLAKEVKKYFDKNPNGVEVLIYKGMKELSIRRRDLNKDFVKQFMYRYYK
;
A
#
# COMPACT_ATOMS: atom_id res chain seq x y z
N MET A 1 -6.28 -23.95 -2.26
CA MET A 1 -4.89 -23.44 -2.26
C MET A 1 -4.86 -21.92 -2.45
N GLY A 2 -5.19 -21.37 -3.62
CA GLY A 2 -5.19 -19.90 -3.83
C GLY A 2 -6.11 -19.09 -2.92
N SER A 3 -7.34 -19.55 -2.70
CA SER A 3 -8.27 -18.96 -1.72
C SER A 3 -7.74 -19.04 -0.30
N ASP A 4 -7.11 -20.16 0.05
CA ASP A 4 -6.56 -20.41 1.38
C ASP A 4 -5.31 -19.55 1.61
N MET A 5 -4.50 -19.35 0.58
CA MET A 5 -3.36 -18.45 0.57
C MET A 5 -3.78 -16.97 0.60
N ALA A 6 -4.78 -16.59 -0.19
CA ALA A 6 -5.35 -15.24 -0.19
C ALA A 6 -5.98 -14.89 1.17
N ALA A 7 -6.66 -15.85 1.80
CA ALA A 7 -7.20 -15.69 3.15
C ALA A 7 -6.11 -15.49 4.23
N LYS A 8 -4.85 -15.86 3.94
CA LYS A 8 -3.71 -15.58 4.83
C LYS A 8 -3.05 -14.23 4.58
N LEU A 9 -3.37 -13.53 3.49
CA LEU A 9 -2.77 -12.23 3.15
C LEU A 9 -3.02 -11.19 4.25
N LEU A 10 -4.19 -11.26 4.88
CA LEU A 10 -4.56 -10.34 5.94
C LEU A 10 -4.32 -10.97 7.32
N ASP A 11 -3.88 -10.15 8.27
CA ASP A 11 -3.86 -10.50 9.68
C ASP A 11 -5.26 -10.44 10.30
N SER A 12 -5.35 -10.74 11.60
CA SER A 12 -6.62 -10.72 12.33
C SER A 12 -7.26 -9.32 12.46
N ASN A 13 -6.56 -8.27 12.04
CA ASN A 13 -6.98 -6.88 12.06
C ASN A 13 -7.31 -6.36 10.65
N GLY A 14 -7.13 -7.20 9.61
CA GLY A 14 -7.37 -6.85 8.22
C GLY A 14 -6.19 -6.17 7.53
N ASN A 15 -5.02 -6.07 8.18
CA ASN A 15 -3.83 -5.49 7.58
C ASN A 15 -3.11 -6.53 6.72
N LEU A 16 -2.49 -6.08 5.63
CA LEU A 16 -1.68 -6.92 4.77
C LEU A 16 -0.41 -7.38 5.52
N LYS A 17 -0.24 -8.68 5.70
CA LYS A 17 0.95 -9.28 6.34
C LYS A 17 2.18 -9.11 5.46
N PRO A 18 3.36 -8.83 6.02
CA PRO A 18 4.61 -8.88 5.28
C PRO A 18 4.84 -10.26 4.64
N PHE A 19 5.45 -10.29 3.45
CA PHE A 19 5.69 -11.54 2.72
C PHE A 19 6.31 -12.65 3.57
N ARG A 20 7.30 -12.34 4.43
CA ARG A 20 7.97 -13.36 5.25
C ARG A 20 7.02 -14.01 6.26
N GLN A 21 6.08 -13.24 6.81
CA GLN A 21 5.08 -13.74 7.74
C GLN A 21 4.01 -14.55 6.99
N TRP A 22 3.51 -14.03 5.87
CA TRP A 22 2.59 -14.77 5.00
C TRP A 22 3.20 -16.09 4.52
N LEU A 23 4.46 -16.07 4.09
CA LEU A 23 5.22 -17.25 3.66
C LEU A 23 5.25 -18.33 4.74
N ASN A 24 5.51 -17.94 5.99
CA ASN A 24 5.48 -18.86 7.12
C ASN A 24 4.07 -19.44 7.33
N ASP A 25 3.03 -18.61 7.24
CA ASP A 25 1.63 -19.00 7.44
C ASP A 25 1.11 -19.97 6.36
N VAL A 26 1.62 -19.86 5.13
CA VAL A 26 1.25 -20.73 4.00
C VAL A 26 2.24 -21.87 3.76
N SER A 27 3.33 -21.95 4.53
CA SER A 27 4.38 -22.95 4.36
C SER A 27 3.87 -24.39 4.50
N SER A 28 2.87 -24.63 5.35
CA SER A 28 2.18 -25.92 5.51
C SER A 28 1.15 -26.19 4.41
N ILE A 29 0.74 -25.15 3.67
CA ILE A 29 -0.20 -25.23 2.54
C ILE A 29 0.56 -25.54 1.23
N SER A 30 1.84 -25.19 1.17
CA SER A 30 2.69 -25.28 -0.01
C SER A 30 3.98 -26.08 0.29
N THR A 31 3.97 -27.39 0.04
CA THR A 31 5.13 -28.26 0.26
C THR A 31 6.20 -28.20 -0.83
N HIS A 32 5.99 -27.49 -1.96
CA HIS A 32 6.86 -27.59 -3.15
C HIS A 32 7.19 -26.29 -3.90
N HIS A 33 7.04 -25.11 -3.31
CA HIS A 33 7.31 -23.86 -4.04
C HIS A 33 8.68 -23.24 -3.75
N CYS A 34 9.45 -23.02 -4.82
CA CYS A 34 10.68 -22.21 -4.80
C CYS A 34 10.32 -20.80 -4.33
N GLY A 35 10.91 -20.29 -3.24
CA GLY A 35 10.48 -19.04 -2.59
C GLY A 35 10.39 -17.79 -3.49
N ALA A 36 11.10 -17.77 -4.62
CA ALA A 36 10.96 -16.74 -5.65
C ALA A 36 9.56 -16.75 -6.33
N TRP A 37 8.99 -17.93 -6.58
CA TRP A 37 7.66 -18.07 -7.18
C TRP A 37 6.56 -17.57 -6.22
N LEU A 38 6.64 -17.96 -4.94
CA LEU A 38 5.72 -17.47 -3.91
C LEU A 38 5.79 -15.95 -3.74
N ARG A 39 6.98 -15.36 -3.84
CA ARG A 39 7.14 -13.90 -3.77
C ARG A 39 6.48 -13.19 -4.95
N THR A 40 6.73 -13.67 -6.16
CA THR A 40 6.07 -13.16 -7.37
C THR A 40 4.55 -13.23 -7.26
N GLU A 41 4.03 -14.32 -6.73
CA GLU A 41 2.60 -14.49 -6.55
C GLU A 41 2.00 -13.56 -5.50
N TYR A 42 2.63 -13.47 -4.33
CA TYR A 42 2.23 -12.52 -3.29
C TYR A 42 2.26 -11.08 -3.81
N ASP A 43 3.35 -10.65 -4.45
CA ASP A 43 3.49 -9.30 -4.99
C ASP A 43 2.40 -9.02 -6.05
N THR A 44 2.07 -10.01 -6.90
CA THR A 44 1.01 -9.91 -7.90
C THR A 44 -0.38 -9.78 -7.26
N ALA A 45 -0.67 -10.57 -6.22
CA ALA A 45 -1.93 -10.49 -5.50
C ALA A 45 -2.14 -9.11 -4.86
N VAL A 46 -1.08 -8.54 -4.27
CA VAL A 46 -1.11 -7.20 -3.66
C VAL A 46 -1.31 -6.12 -4.71
N ILE A 47 -0.57 -6.16 -5.83
CA ILE A 47 -0.72 -5.21 -6.94
C ILE A 47 -2.16 -5.24 -7.47
N ARG A 48 -2.71 -6.44 -7.71
CA ARG A 48 -4.06 -6.60 -8.24
C ARG A 48 -5.14 -6.12 -7.26
N ALA A 49 -4.92 -6.27 -5.95
CA ALA A 49 -5.80 -5.70 -4.93
C ALA A 49 -5.78 -4.16 -4.94
N HIS A 50 -4.61 -3.54 -5.10
CA HIS A 50 -4.51 -2.09 -5.26
C HIS A 50 -5.22 -1.62 -6.54
N ASN A 51 -5.01 -2.31 -7.66
CA ASN A 51 -5.68 -1.97 -8.93
C ASN A 51 -7.20 -2.06 -8.78
N ALA A 52 -7.71 -3.03 -7.99
CA ALA A 52 -9.13 -3.13 -7.71
C ALA A 52 -9.68 -1.93 -6.92
N ALA A 53 -8.92 -1.45 -5.93
CA ALA A 53 -9.27 -0.26 -5.15
C ALA A 53 -9.20 1.01 -6.00
N ASP A 54 -8.14 1.18 -6.79
CA ASP A 54 -7.98 2.32 -7.71
C ASP A 54 -9.13 2.37 -8.73
N TRP A 55 -9.59 1.21 -9.21
CA TRP A 55 -10.72 1.11 -10.14
C TRP A 55 -12.03 1.69 -9.57
N GLN A 56 -12.28 1.54 -8.27
CA GLN A 56 -13.45 2.17 -7.63
C GLN A 56 -13.35 3.69 -7.66
N SER A 57 -12.14 4.23 -7.48
CA SER A 57 -11.89 5.67 -7.60
C SER A 57 -12.08 6.16 -9.04
N PHE A 58 -11.66 5.36 -10.03
CA PHE A 58 -11.87 5.68 -11.45
C PHE A 58 -13.35 5.77 -11.81
N LEU A 59 -14.15 4.82 -11.34
CA LEU A 59 -15.60 4.84 -11.53
C LEU A 59 -16.25 6.04 -10.83
N HIS A 60 -15.81 6.37 -9.60
CA HIS A 60 -16.34 7.48 -8.83
C HIS A 60 -16.13 8.84 -9.52
N ASN A 61 -14.94 9.06 -10.09
CA ASN A 61 -14.57 10.35 -10.70
C ASN A 61 -14.76 10.39 -12.23
N LYS A 62 -15.45 9.41 -12.83
CA LYS A 62 -15.57 9.28 -14.29
C LYS A 62 -16.26 10.49 -14.94
N ASP A 63 -17.11 11.19 -14.22
CA ASP A 63 -17.81 12.40 -14.67
C ASP A 63 -16.87 13.58 -14.92
N VAL A 64 -15.79 13.69 -14.14
CA VAL A 64 -14.78 14.77 -14.25
C VAL A 64 -13.50 14.34 -14.95
N MET A 65 -13.09 13.08 -14.81
CA MET A 65 -11.89 12.51 -15.44
C MET A 65 -12.27 11.18 -16.11
N PRO A 66 -12.85 11.23 -17.33
CA PRO A 66 -13.49 10.07 -17.96
C PRO A 66 -12.51 9.05 -18.55
N ASN A 67 -11.22 9.38 -18.65
CA ASN A 67 -10.22 8.57 -19.33
C ASN A 67 -9.16 8.02 -18.37
N LEU A 68 -8.58 6.87 -18.74
CA LEU A 68 -7.46 6.24 -18.06
C LEU A 68 -6.27 6.20 -19.01
N ARG A 69 -5.10 6.56 -18.48
CA ARG A 69 -3.82 6.51 -19.17
C ARG A 69 -2.96 5.38 -18.63
N TRP A 70 -2.36 4.59 -19.51
CA TRP A 70 -1.36 3.60 -19.13
C TRP A 70 -0.04 4.27 -18.72
N MET A 71 0.37 4.09 -17.48
CA MET A 71 1.57 4.71 -16.92
C MET A 71 2.79 3.79 -16.97
N PRO A 72 4.01 4.36 -17.10
CA PRO A 72 5.24 3.57 -17.07
C PRO A 72 5.36 2.71 -15.82
N THR A 73 5.98 1.54 -15.97
CA THR A 73 6.27 0.64 -14.85
C THR A 73 7.29 1.26 -13.88
N THR A 74 7.16 0.91 -12.60
CA THR A 74 8.17 1.24 -11.56
C THR A 74 9.23 0.14 -11.42
N SER A 75 9.19 -0.90 -12.27
CA SER A 75 10.19 -1.96 -12.28
C SER A 75 11.57 -1.42 -12.71
N PRO A 76 12.68 -1.77 -12.01
CA PRO A 76 14.02 -1.42 -12.46
C PRO A 76 14.39 -2.11 -13.79
N ASN A 77 13.80 -3.27 -14.06
CA ASN A 77 13.94 -4.02 -15.30
C ASN A 77 12.55 -4.15 -15.95
N PRO A 78 12.13 -3.19 -16.78
CA PRO A 78 10.84 -3.26 -17.48
C PRO A 78 10.86 -4.39 -18.52
N GLU A 79 9.83 -5.23 -18.52
CA GLU A 79 9.56 -6.12 -19.65
C GLU A 79 9.04 -5.27 -20.83
N SER A 80 9.48 -5.60 -22.05
CA SER A 80 9.15 -4.83 -23.26
C SER A 80 7.70 -4.96 -23.70
N SER A 81 6.96 -5.93 -23.18
CA SER A 81 5.63 -6.31 -23.67
C SER A 81 4.61 -5.16 -23.50
N HIS A 82 4.57 -4.54 -22.31
CA HIS A 82 3.73 -3.36 -22.02
C HIS A 82 4.38 -2.02 -22.38
N GLU A 83 5.62 -2.02 -22.88
CA GLU A 83 6.35 -0.80 -23.21
C GLU A 83 5.63 0.05 -24.26
N VAL A 84 5.00 -0.63 -25.23
CA VAL A 84 4.24 0.01 -26.30
C VAL A 84 3.10 0.87 -25.76
N TYR A 85 2.40 0.43 -24.69
CA TYR A 85 1.23 1.14 -24.16
C TYR A 85 1.61 2.48 -23.52
N TRP A 86 2.63 2.52 -22.66
CA TRP A 86 3.01 3.77 -21.99
C TRP A 86 3.87 4.68 -22.87
N LYS A 87 4.72 4.15 -23.78
CA LYS A 87 5.44 4.99 -24.76
C LYS A 87 4.49 5.71 -25.69
N ALA A 88 3.45 5.03 -26.15
CA ALA A 88 2.45 5.59 -27.03
C ALA A 88 1.37 6.39 -26.27
N LYS A 89 1.47 6.51 -24.94
CA LYS A 89 0.52 7.22 -24.06
C LYS A 89 -0.92 6.77 -24.28
N LEU A 90 -1.15 5.46 -24.35
CA LEU A 90 -2.48 4.89 -24.50
C LEU A 90 -3.43 5.50 -23.47
N THR A 91 -4.47 6.19 -23.94
CA THR A 91 -5.44 6.90 -23.12
C THR A 91 -6.84 6.56 -23.63
N LEU A 92 -7.64 5.83 -22.86
CA LEU A 92 -8.96 5.33 -23.28
C LEU A 92 -10.01 5.63 -22.20
N PRO A 93 -11.31 5.73 -22.56
CA PRO A 93 -12.38 5.86 -21.59
C PRO A 93 -12.36 4.75 -20.52
N VAL A 94 -12.80 5.04 -19.29
CA VAL A 94 -12.83 4.07 -18.17
C VAL A 94 -13.59 2.78 -18.52
N ASP A 95 -14.63 2.89 -19.36
CA ASP A 95 -15.49 1.78 -19.80
C ASP A 95 -15.04 1.12 -21.11
N ASP A 96 -13.89 1.50 -21.65
CA ASP A 96 -13.38 0.93 -22.89
C ASP A 96 -13.17 -0.60 -22.75
N PRO A 97 -13.59 -1.41 -23.75
CA PRO A 97 -13.40 -2.86 -23.75
C PRO A 97 -11.95 -3.31 -23.64
N PHE A 98 -10.99 -2.45 -24.04
CA PHE A 98 -9.56 -2.70 -23.89
C PHE A 98 -9.23 -3.08 -22.44
N TRP A 99 -9.76 -2.36 -21.45
CA TRP A 99 -9.47 -2.59 -20.03
C TRP A 99 -9.95 -3.93 -19.49
N THR A 100 -10.90 -4.58 -20.18
CA THR A 100 -11.32 -5.94 -19.83
C THR A 100 -10.32 -6.97 -20.33
N LYS A 101 -9.67 -6.71 -21.47
CA LYS A 101 -8.71 -7.62 -22.10
C LYS A 101 -7.29 -7.40 -21.58
N HIS A 102 -6.89 -6.14 -21.41
CA HIS A 102 -5.54 -5.70 -21.06
C HIS A 102 -5.62 -4.65 -19.95
N HIS A 103 -4.85 -4.83 -18.90
CA HIS A 103 -4.88 -3.95 -17.74
C HIS A 103 -3.63 -4.19 -16.88
N PRO A 104 -3.10 -3.19 -16.16
CA PRO A 104 -2.00 -3.44 -15.25
C PRO A 104 -2.30 -4.60 -14.29
N GLY A 105 -1.35 -5.53 -14.17
CA GLY A 105 -1.50 -6.75 -13.38
C GLY A 105 -1.99 -7.98 -14.14
N ASP A 106 -2.19 -7.91 -15.46
CA ASP A 106 -2.45 -9.06 -16.36
C ASP A 106 -1.20 -9.92 -16.67
N ARG A 107 -0.03 -9.49 -16.18
CA ARG A 107 1.25 -10.23 -16.17
C ARG A 107 1.77 -10.36 -14.72
N TRP A 108 2.43 -11.47 -14.41
CA TRP A 108 3.03 -11.72 -13.10
C TRP A 108 4.02 -10.60 -12.73
N ASN A 109 3.83 -10.01 -11.56
CA ASN A 109 4.64 -8.92 -11.02
C ASN A 109 4.72 -7.67 -11.92
N CYS A 110 3.72 -7.44 -12.78
CA CYS A 110 3.62 -6.22 -13.58
C CYS A 110 3.37 -5.00 -12.69
N LYS A 111 4.33 -4.07 -12.66
CA LYS A 111 4.27 -2.83 -11.85
C LYS A 111 3.84 -1.60 -12.67
N CYS A 112 3.17 -1.81 -13.80
CA CYS A 112 2.47 -0.73 -14.50
C CYS A 112 1.31 -0.21 -13.63
N SER A 113 0.81 0.98 -13.93
CA SER A 113 -0.36 1.56 -13.26
C SER A 113 -1.23 2.32 -14.26
N LEU A 114 -2.43 2.69 -13.84
CA LEU A 114 -3.30 3.60 -14.59
C LEU A 114 -3.36 4.94 -13.86
N GLU A 115 -3.32 6.03 -14.62
CA GLU A 115 -3.61 7.37 -14.14
C GLU A 115 -4.95 7.83 -14.71
N GLN A 116 -5.79 8.41 -13.86
CA GLN A 116 -7.06 9.01 -14.30
C GLN A 116 -6.82 10.41 -14.87
N THR A 117 -7.46 10.75 -15.97
CA THR A 117 -7.21 12.00 -16.71
C THR A 117 -8.45 12.46 -17.50
N ASP A 118 -8.50 13.76 -17.78
CA ASP A 118 -9.42 14.44 -18.70
C ASP A 118 -8.80 14.65 -20.11
N ASP A 119 -7.55 14.22 -20.31
CA ASP A 119 -6.89 14.32 -21.61
C ASP A 119 -7.65 13.54 -22.70
N PRO A 120 -7.62 13.99 -23.97
CA PRO A 120 -8.33 13.33 -25.06
C PRO A 120 -7.96 11.85 -25.24
N VAL A 121 -8.92 11.07 -25.74
CA VAL A 121 -8.71 9.66 -26.09
C VAL A 121 -7.57 9.56 -27.12
N ASN A 122 -6.60 8.71 -26.81
CA ASN A 122 -5.47 8.37 -27.66
C ASN A 122 -5.38 6.85 -27.77
N ARG A 123 -5.82 6.32 -28.90
CA ARG A 123 -5.67 4.90 -29.28
C ARG A 123 -4.65 4.81 -30.43
N PRO A 124 -3.36 4.58 -30.14
CA PRO A 124 -2.32 4.48 -31.14
C PRO A 124 -2.64 3.46 -32.24
N SER A 125 -2.47 3.88 -33.50
CA SER A 125 -2.63 3.03 -34.68
C SER A 125 -1.59 1.91 -34.67
N GLY A 126 -2.01 0.67 -34.90
CA GLY A 126 -1.10 -0.49 -34.92
C GLY A 126 -0.78 -1.09 -33.56
N LEU A 127 -1.48 -0.68 -32.49
CA LEU A 127 -1.60 -1.50 -31.28
C LEU A 127 -2.36 -2.77 -31.64
N ASP A 128 -1.61 -3.82 -31.93
CA ASP A 128 -2.16 -5.14 -32.10
C ASP A 128 -2.42 -5.73 -30.71
N ASP A 129 -3.70 -5.76 -30.31
CA ASP A 129 -4.18 -6.38 -29.07
C ASP A 129 -3.76 -7.86 -28.95
N SER A 130 -3.23 -8.47 -30.03
CA SER A 130 -2.69 -9.84 -30.06
C SER A 130 -1.27 -9.99 -29.48
N VAL A 131 -0.47 -8.91 -29.51
CA VAL A 131 0.98 -8.95 -29.25
C VAL A 131 1.33 -9.27 -27.80
N ASP A 132 0.45 -8.93 -26.85
CA ASP A 132 0.71 -9.14 -25.43
C ASP A 132 -0.51 -9.67 -24.68
N GLN A 133 -0.79 -10.98 -24.80
CA GLN A 133 -1.93 -11.59 -24.11
C GLN A 133 -1.73 -11.67 -22.60
N PRO A 134 -2.78 -11.50 -21.78
CA PRO A 134 -2.71 -11.78 -20.35
C PRO A 134 -2.14 -13.17 -20.07
N GLN A 135 -1.34 -13.28 -19.02
CA GLN A 135 -0.85 -14.57 -18.57
C GLN A 135 -1.99 -15.41 -17.99
N ARG A 136 -1.89 -16.73 -18.19
CA ARG A 136 -2.89 -17.68 -17.73
C ARG A 136 -3.17 -17.52 -16.24
N GLY A 137 -4.43 -17.31 -15.88
CA GLY A 137 -4.87 -17.05 -14.51
C GLY A 137 -4.92 -15.57 -14.11
N LEU A 138 -4.51 -14.64 -14.99
CA LEU A 138 -4.53 -13.19 -14.79
C LEU A 138 -5.35 -12.44 -15.86
N GLU A 139 -6.12 -13.16 -16.67
CA GLU A 139 -6.91 -12.62 -17.78
C GLU A 139 -8.08 -11.74 -17.32
N ASN A 140 -8.51 -11.91 -16.07
CA ASN A 140 -9.63 -11.19 -15.50
C ASN A 140 -9.19 -9.82 -14.96
N ASN A 141 -10.05 -8.81 -14.98
CA ASN A 141 -9.73 -7.49 -14.42
C ASN A 141 -10.29 -7.40 -12.98
N PRO A 142 -9.42 -7.36 -11.95
CA PRO A 142 -9.83 -7.40 -10.55
C PRO A 142 -10.61 -6.14 -10.13
N GLY A 143 -10.44 -5.02 -10.84
CA GLY A 143 -11.24 -3.81 -10.62
C GLY A 143 -12.68 -3.92 -11.10
N LYS A 144 -12.96 -4.83 -12.03
CA LYS A 144 -14.30 -5.08 -12.57
C LYS A 144 -15.03 -6.21 -11.86
N ASP A 145 -14.33 -7.31 -11.53
CA ASP A 145 -14.95 -8.52 -10.97
C ASP A 145 -14.59 -8.79 -9.50
N GLY A 146 -13.64 -8.06 -8.92
CA GLY A 146 -13.17 -8.24 -7.55
C GLY A 146 -12.36 -9.53 -7.31
N GLN A 147 -11.98 -10.26 -8.37
CA GLN A 147 -11.31 -11.55 -8.28
C GLN A 147 -9.80 -11.37 -8.49
N THR A 148 -8.99 -11.81 -7.51
CA THR A 148 -7.53 -11.71 -7.62
C THR A 148 -6.98 -12.57 -8.76
N PHE A 149 -7.52 -13.77 -8.97
CA PHE A 149 -7.10 -14.69 -10.02
C PHE A 149 -8.31 -15.17 -10.82
N SER A 150 -8.10 -15.36 -12.11
CA SER A 150 -9.13 -15.88 -13.00
C SER A 150 -9.34 -17.37 -12.76
N ASP A 151 -10.50 -17.86 -13.18
CA ASP A 151 -10.82 -19.27 -13.18
C ASP A 151 -9.86 -20.13 -14.02
N ASN A 152 -9.06 -19.55 -14.91
CA ASN A 152 -8.07 -20.31 -15.67
C ASN A 152 -6.80 -20.62 -14.86
N HIS A 153 -6.63 -20.00 -13.67
CA HIS A 153 -5.48 -20.22 -12.81
C HIS A 153 -5.40 -21.68 -12.33
N PRO A 154 -4.20 -22.28 -12.16
CA PRO A 154 -4.01 -23.63 -11.61
C PRO A 154 -4.66 -23.90 -10.25
N TYR A 155 -5.10 -22.87 -9.54
CA TYR A 155 -5.87 -22.99 -8.29
C TYR A 155 -7.25 -23.58 -8.47
N TYR A 156 -7.78 -23.49 -9.67
CA TYR A 156 -9.12 -23.94 -9.98
C TYR A 156 -9.06 -25.20 -10.87
N PRO A 157 -10.01 -26.14 -10.72
CA PRO A 157 -10.03 -27.37 -11.50
C PRO A 157 -10.21 -27.08 -12.99
N ALA A 158 -9.53 -27.80 -13.89
CA ALA A 158 -9.61 -27.54 -15.33
C ALA A 158 -11.05 -27.47 -15.88
N SER A 159 -11.99 -28.19 -15.27
CA SER A 159 -13.42 -28.10 -15.57
C SER A 159 -14.27 -28.52 -14.38
N CYS A 160 -15.59 -28.28 -14.47
CA CYS A 160 -16.55 -28.75 -13.48
C CYS A 160 -16.60 -30.29 -13.38
N SER A 161 -16.25 -31.04 -14.44
CA SER A 161 -16.31 -32.51 -14.43
C SER A 161 -15.20 -33.14 -13.58
N VAL A 162 -14.05 -32.48 -13.50
CA VAL A 162 -12.90 -32.89 -12.66
C VAL A 162 -12.86 -32.16 -11.31
N CYS A 163 -13.83 -31.30 -11.02
CA CYS A 163 -13.88 -30.53 -9.79
C CYS A 163 -14.09 -31.44 -8.55
N PRO A 164 -13.23 -31.34 -7.52
CA PRO A 164 -13.32 -32.17 -6.31
C PRO A 164 -14.61 -31.93 -5.50
N PHE A 165 -15.24 -30.77 -5.67
CA PHE A 165 -16.51 -30.40 -5.03
C PHE A 165 -17.74 -30.82 -5.84
N ASN A 166 -17.57 -31.29 -7.08
CA ASN A 166 -18.65 -31.79 -7.92
C ASN A 166 -18.91 -33.30 -7.70
N LYS A 167 -19.14 -33.68 -6.44
CA LYS A 167 -19.48 -35.08 -6.08
C LYS A 167 -20.99 -35.30 -6.21
N GLY A 168 -21.39 -35.89 -7.33
CA GLY A 168 -22.72 -36.46 -7.54
C GLY A 168 -22.63 -37.69 -8.45
N SER A 169 -23.51 -38.68 -8.23
CA SER A 169 -23.63 -39.91 -9.03
C SER A 169 -23.57 -39.63 -10.53
N PHE A 170 -23.14 -40.62 -11.31
CA PHE A 170 -22.98 -40.61 -12.77
C PHE A 170 -24.03 -39.77 -13.56
N LYS A 171 -25.30 -39.78 -13.13
CA LYS A 171 -26.40 -38.94 -13.68
C LYS A 171 -26.18 -37.41 -13.57
N ASN A 172 -25.62 -36.92 -12.45
CA ASN A 172 -25.32 -35.49 -12.26
C ASN A 172 -24.10 -35.02 -13.06
N ARG A 173 -23.16 -35.92 -13.37
CA ARG A 173 -22.05 -35.63 -14.30
C ARG A 173 -22.55 -35.42 -15.73
N LEU A 174 -23.48 -36.26 -16.19
CA LEU A 174 -24.10 -36.14 -17.50
C LEU A 174 -24.91 -34.83 -17.63
N LEU A 175 -25.75 -34.52 -16.64
CA LEU A 175 -26.50 -33.26 -16.61
C LEU A 175 -25.59 -32.02 -16.64
N SER A 176 -24.44 -32.05 -15.95
CA SER A 176 -23.47 -30.94 -15.96
C SER A 176 -22.80 -30.72 -17.32
N PHE A 177 -22.68 -31.77 -18.14
CA PHE A 177 -22.19 -31.66 -19.52
C PHE A 177 -23.15 -30.88 -20.43
N PHE A 178 -24.46 -31.07 -20.26
CA PHE A 178 -25.48 -30.41 -21.09
C PHE A 178 -25.85 -28.99 -20.62
N SER A 179 -25.72 -28.70 -19.32
CA SER A 179 -26.14 -27.43 -18.72
C SER A 179 -25.03 -26.38 -18.58
N ASN A 180 -23.76 -26.80 -18.44
CA ASN A 180 -22.63 -25.86 -18.32
C ASN A 180 -22.02 -25.44 -19.66
N HIS A 181 -22.54 -25.91 -20.80
CA HIS A 181 -21.97 -25.49 -22.08
C HIS A 181 -22.28 -24.01 -22.43
N LYS A 182 -23.24 -23.37 -21.74
CA LYS A 182 -23.67 -21.99 -22.03
C LYS A 182 -23.17 -20.90 -21.07
N LYS A 183 -22.70 -21.25 -19.87
CA LYS A 183 -22.06 -20.30 -18.95
C LYS A 183 -20.71 -20.89 -18.59
N GLY A 184 -19.64 -20.17 -18.89
CA GLY A 184 -18.27 -20.60 -18.58
C GLY A 184 -18.10 -20.97 -17.10
N LYS A 185 -16.97 -21.59 -16.80
CA LYS A 185 -16.56 -21.90 -15.42
C LYS A 185 -16.59 -20.60 -14.59
N ASP A 186 -17.25 -20.65 -13.43
CA ASP A 186 -17.24 -19.61 -12.40
C ASP A 186 -17.09 -20.28 -11.03
N CYS A 187 -15.85 -20.54 -10.64
CA CYS A 187 -15.49 -21.18 -9.39
C CYS A 187 -15.63 -20.25 -8.20
N ASN A 188 -15.49 -18.94 -8.42
CA ASN A 188 -15.59 -17.92 -7.38
C ASN A 188 -17.05 -17.69 -6.92
N ASN A 189 -18.06 -17.98 -7.75
CA ASN A 189 -19.48 -17.93 -7.38
C ASN A 189 -20.18 -19.30 -7.43
N CYS A 190 -19.45 -20.39 -7.14
CA CYS A 190 -19.99 -21.74 -7.30
C CYS A 190 -20.77 -22.21 -6.04
N PRO A 191 -22.09 -22.49 -6.13
CA PRO A 191 -22.88 -22.92 -4.97
C PRO A 191 -22.43 -24.26 -4.37
N LYS A 192 -21.74 -25.09 -5.15
CA LYS A 192 -21.18 -26.38 -4.67
C LYS A 192 -19.94 -26.16 -3.80
N VAL A 193 -19.16 -25.13 -4.10
CA VAL A 193 -18.01 -24.70 -3.30
C VAL A 193 -18.50 -24.00 -2.05
N ASP A 194 -19.45 -23.06 -2.17
CA ASP A 194 -20.02 -22.31 -1.05
C ASP A 194 -20.58 -23.22 0.05
N LYS A 195 -21.27 -24.31 -0.33
CA LYS A 195 -21.79 -25.32 0.61
C LYS A 195 -20.72 -26.10 1.37
N LYS A 196 -19.47 -26.06 0.91
CA LYS A 196 -18.33 -26.78 1.51
C LYS A 196 -17.38 -25.83 2.24
N LEU A 197 -17.49 -24.53 2.00
CA LEU A 197 -16.85 -23.54 2.84
C LEU A 197 -17.57 -23.51 4.19
N PRO A 198 -16.85 -23.34 5.31
CA PRO A 198 -17.49 -23.13 6.60
C PRO A 198 -18.48 -21.97 6.48
N SER A 199 -19.72 -22.18 6.91
CA SER A 199 -20.74 -21.14 6.84
C SER A 199 -20.27 -19.92 7.61
N ASN A 200 -19.92 -18.85 6.91
CA ASN A 200 -19.76 -17.54 7.52
C ASN A 200 -21.15 -17.07 7.97
N GLN A 201 -21.56 -17.48 9.17
CA GLN A 201 -22.71 -16.91 9.88
C GLN A 201 -22.46 -15.46 10.35
N ASN A 202 -21.43 -14.78 9.81
CA ASN A 202 -21.10 -13.39 10.08
C ASN A 202 -21.11 -12.55 8.79
N LYS A 203 -22.11 -12.75 7.92
CA LYS A 203 -22.56 -11.65 7.07
C LYS A 203 -23.70 -10.96 7.85
N ASP A 204 -23.52 -9.68 8.12
CA ASP A 204 -24.46 -8.73 8.77
C ASP A 204 -24.43 -8.59 10.30
N ASN A 205 -23.41 -9.11 10.99
CA ASN A 205 -23.07 -8.66 12.34
C ASN A 205 -21.54 -8.65 12.53
N LYS A 206 -20.87 -7.63 11.98
CA LYS A 206 -19.61 -7.19 12.61
C LYS A 206 -20.01 -6.61 13.98
N LYS A 207 -20.08 -7.47 15.00
CA LYS A 207 -19.72 -6.98 16.33
C LYS A 207 -18.30 -6.46 16.15
N GLU A 208 -18.12 -5.15 16.25
CA GLU A 208 -16.79 -4.55 16.32
C GLU A 208 -15.97 -5.40 17.28
N LYS A 209 -14.89 -6.01 16.78
CA LYS A 209 -13.91 -6.65 17.65
C LYS A 209 -13.54 -5.58 18.68
N PRO A 210 -13.64 -5.85 19.99
CA PRO A 210 -13.35 -4.83 20.98
C PRO A 210 -11.96 -4.28 20.71
N MET A 211 -11.91 -2.99 20.40
CA MET A 211 -10.70 -2.27 20.05
C MET A 211 -9.67 -2.49 21.17
N THR A 212 -8.45 -2.88 20.81
CA THR A 212 -7.37 -3.04 21.77
C THR A 212 -7.10 -1.71 22.47
N THR A 213 -6.50 -1.75 23.65
CA THR A 213 -6.14 -0.54 24.40
C THR A 213 -5.29 0.43 23.55
N ASP A 214 -4.41 -0.10 22.70
CA ASP A 214 -3.55 0.72 21.84
C ASP A 214 -4.34 1.31 20.66
N GLU A 215 -5.09 0.50 19.93
CA GLU A 215 -5.97 0.99 18.86
C GLU A 215 -6.89 2.11 19.39
N ARG A 216 -7.41 1.95 20.62
CA ARG A 216 -8.22 2.98 21.29
C ARG A 216 -7.44 4.26 21.54
N ARG A 217 -6.27 4.15 22.17
CA ARG A 217 -5.41 5.30 22.50
C ARG A 217 -4.98 6.08 21.25
N PHE A 218 -4.65 5.39 20.16
CA PHE A 218 -4.23 6.01 18.90
C PHE A 218 -5.41 6.57 18.12
N THR A 219 -6.59 5.93 18.16
CA THR A 219 -7.82 6.48 17.59
C THR A 219 -8.23 7.78 18.30
N GLU A 220 -8.19 7.80 19.64
CA GLU A 220 -8.41 9.01 20.45
C GLU A 220 -7.43 10.12 20.08
N LEU A 221 -6.18 9.77 19.76
CA LEU A 221 -5.13 10.72 19.42
C LEU A 221 -5.41 11.48 18.10
N GLN A 222 -6.07 10.86 17.11
CA GLN A 222 -6.31 11.47 15.79
C GLN A 222 -7.19 12.73 15.83
N GLY A 223 -8.11 12.81 16.80
CA GLY A 223 -8.94 14.00 17.00
C GLY A 223 -8.24 15.13 17.80
N MET A 224 -7.04 14.89 18.32
CA MET A 224 -6.38 15.81 19.24
C MET A 224 -5.34 16.68 18.52
N SER A 225 -5.24 17.94 18.96
CA SER A 225 -4.19 18.87 18.53
C SER A 225 -3.60 19.63 19.72
N GLY A 226 -2.47 20.30 19.50
CA GLY A 226 -1.83 21.15 20.50
C GLY A 226 -1.54 20.43 21.82
N LYS A 227 -1.88 21.08 22.93
CA LYS A 227 -1.60 20.57 24.29
C LYS A 227 -2.28 19.23 24.57
N MET A 228 -3.52 19.04 24.13
CA MET A 228 -4.26 17.78 24.33
C MET A 228 -3.53 16.58 23.70
N ARG A 229 -3.05 16.75 22.45
CA ARG A 229 -2.26 15.72 21.77
C ARG A 229 -0.95 15.45 22.51
N SER A 230 -0.25 16.50 22.94
CA SER A 230 0.99 16.37 23.72
C SER A 230 0.78 15.61 25.04
N ASP A 231 -0.30 15.89 25.75
CA ASP A 231 -0.61 15.24 27.03
C ASP A 231 -0.98 13.76 26.82
N LYS A 232 -1.76 13.44 25.77
CA LYS A 232 -2.07 12.05 25.40
C LYS A 232 -0.84 11.27 24.93
N LEU A 233 0.07 11.88 24.18
CA LEU A 233 1.35 11.26 23.81
C LEU A 233 2.19 10.93 25.05
N ARG A 234 2.23 11.83 26.06
CA ARG A 234 2.93 11.56 27.32
C ARG A 234 2.31 10.38 28.06
N GLU A 235 0.99 10.32 28.14
CA GLU A 235 0.27 9.15 28.70
C GLU A 235 0.71 7.86 28.01
N ILE A 236 0.67 7.82 26.68
CA ILE A 236 1.03 6.64 25.87
C ILE A 236 2.47 6.18 26.13
N ILE A 237 3.46 7.07 26.06
CA ILE A 237 4.87 6.68 26.22
C ILE A 237 5.27 6.38 27.66
N SER A 238 4.44 6.79 28.64
CA SER A 238 4.69 6.59 30.07
C SER A 238 4.11 5.28 30.63
N ASP A 239 3.40 4.49 29.83
CA ASP A 239 2.68 3.30 30.29
C ASP A 239 3.58 2.08 30.61
N GLY A 240 4.90 2.25 30.48
CA GLY A 240 5.91 1.24 30.81
C GLY A 240 6.10 0.14 29.75
N THR A 241 5.36 0.19 28.64
CA THR A 241 5.45 -0.79 27.55
C THR A 241 6.62 -0.55 26.60
N TYR A 242 7.14 0.68 26.56
CA TYR A 242 8.30 1.06 25.76
C TYR A 242 9.60 0.68 26.48
N LYS A 243 10.42 -0.15 25.84
CA LYS A 243 11.70 -0.63 26.38
C LYS A 243 12.87 -0.04 25.61
N PRO A 244 14.04 0.16 26.24
CA PRO A 244 15.24 0.59 25.54
C PRO A 244 15.58 -0.37 24.39
N VAL A 245 15.89 0.18 23.23
CA VAL A 245 16.35 -0.62 22.10
C VAL A 245 17.83 -0.94 22.29
N LYS A 246 18.20 -2.20 22.09
CA LYS A 246 19.60 -2.65 22.21
C LYS A 246 20.48 -1.89 21.22
N ASP A 247 21.65 -1.44 21.66
CA ASP A 247 22.65 -0.71 20.86
C ASP A 247 22.24 0.70 20.37
N HIS A 248 20.99 1.12 20.59
CA HIS A 248 20.46 2.45 20.21
C HIS A 248 20.14 3.29 21.47
N LYS A 249 21.15 3.97 22.01
CA LYS A 249 21.01 4.77 23.25
C LYS A 249 19.96 5.87 23.06
N GLY A 250 19.08 6.04 24.04
CA GLY A 250 18.03 7.08 24.00
C GLY A 250 16.86 6.76 23.07
N VAL A 251 16.83 5.58 22.46
CA VAL A 251 15.73 5.06 21.65
C VAL A 251 14.97 3.99 22.43
N PHE A 252 13.65 4.09 22.40
CA PHE A 252 12.73 3.16 23.06
C PHE A 252 11.72 2.65 22.04
N ALA A 253 11.36 1.37 22.13
CA ALA A 253 10.36 0.76 21.25
C ALA A 253 9.46 -0.18 22.06
N ARG A 254 8.24 -0.41 21.56
CA ARG A 254 7.35 -1.41 22.13
C ARG A 254 7.64 -2.78 21.52
N LEU A 255 7.35 -3.84 22.27
CA LEU A 255 7.52 -5.22 21.80
C LEU A 255 6.76 -5.46 20.48
N GLY A 256 7.46 -5.97 19.46
CA GLY A 256 6.91 -6.22 18.12
C GLY A 256 7.13 -5.08 17.11
N ALA A 257 7.55 -3.88 17.54
CA ALA A 257 7.89 -2.79 16.62
C ALA A 257 9.05 -3.17 15.68
N ASP A 258 9.94 -4.06 16.11
CA ASP A 258 11.06 -4.62 15.33
C ASP A 258 10.63 -5.50 14.15
N SER A 259 9.38 -5.92 14.13
CA SER A 259 8.78 -6.68 13.02
C SER A 259 8.14 -5.78 11.95
N GLU A 260 8.07 -4.47 12.18
CA GLU A 260 7.49 -3.51 11.24
C GLU A 260 8.40 -3.32 10.02
N PRO A 261 7.86 -3.29 8.78
CA PRO A 261 8.67 -3.16 7.56
C PRO A 261 9.56 -1.91 7.49
N ASP A 262 9.21 -0.83 8.19
CA ASP A 262 9.96 0.43 8.19
C ASP A 262 10.85 0.62 9.42
N TYR A 263 10.95 -0.39 10.30
CA TYR A 263 11.63 -0.29 11.60
C TYR A 263 13.09 0.17 11.48
N GLU A 264 13.85 -0.36 10.52
CA GLU A 264 15.24 0.05 10.28
C GLU A 264 15.36 1.53 9.89
N ASN A 265 14.40 2.04 9.12
CA ASN A 265 14.37 3.45 8.74
C ASN A 265 13.97 4.34 9.92
N GLN A 266 13.06 3.85 10.77
CA GLN A 266 12.67 4.49 12.03
C GLN A 266 13.83 4.53 13.03
N LEU A 267 14.59 3.44 13.18
CA LEU A 267 15.81 3.40 14.00
C LEU A 267 16.85 4.40 13.53
N PHE A 268 17.14 4.43 12.23
CA PHE A 268 18.07 5.41 11.67
C PHE A 268 17.63 6.85 11.96
N ALA A 269 16.35 7.15 11.76
CA ALA A 269 15.80 8.47 12.04
C ALA A 269 15.81 8.80 13.54
N ALA A 270 15.58 7.80 14.40
CA ALA A 270 15.64 7.92 15.85
C ALA A 270 17.06 8.24 16.32
N ASP A 271 18.08 7.52 15.85
CA ASP A 271 19.48 7.78 16.20
C ASP A 271 19.89 9.21 15.81
N ARG A 272 19.51 9.66 14.60
CA ARG A 272 19.73 11.05 14.18
C ARG A 272 19.04 12.04 15.12
N ALA A 273 17.80 11.79 15.51
CA ALA A 273 17.13 12.66 16.46
C ALA A 273 17.78 12.64 17.86
N VAL A 274 18.34 11.51 18.30
CA VAL A 274 19.11 11.40 19.54
C VAL A 274 20.40 12.21 19.48
N GLU A 275 21.13 12.19 18.37
CA GLU A 275 22.31 13.05 18.13
C GLU A 275 21.96 14.54 18.30
N HIS A 276 20.69 14.91 18.05
CA HIS A 276 20.13 16.25 18.23
C HIS A 276 19.50 16.49 19.62
N GLY A 277 19.73 15.58 20.57
CA GLY A 277 19.35 15.71 21.97
C GLY A 277 17.90 15.35 22.29
N ASN A 278 17.26 14.52 21.46
CA ASN A 278 15.94 13.96 21.74
C ASN A 278 16.07 12.58 22.39
N THR A 279 15.12 12.23 23.25
CA THR A 279 14.75 10.85 23.52
C THR A 279 13.67 10.46 22.54
N VAL A 280 13.77 9.28 21.93
CA VAL A 280 12.89 8.86 20.83
C VAL A 280 12.14 7.60 21.19
N TYR A 281 10.84 7.60 20.91
CA TYR A 281 9.98 6.43 21.03
C TYR A 281 9.50 6.02 19.64
N ILE A 282 9.81 4.80 19.23
CA ILE A 282 9.30 4.17 18.01
C ILE A 282 7.94 3.59 18.34
N MET A 283 6.92 4.05 17.63
CA MET A 283 5.54 3.72 17.92
C MET A 283 5.13 2.47 17.13
N PRO A 284 4.29 1.60 17.71
CA PRO A 284 3.74 0.45 16.99
C PRO A 284 2.70 0.90 15.95
N ASN A 285 2.39 0.02 14.99
CA ASN A 285 1.25 0.16 14.09
C ASN A 285 0.15 -0.87 14.44
N PRO A 286 -0.70 -0.61 15.45
CA PRO A 286 -1.62 -1.62 15.99
C PRO A 286 -2.86 -1.86 15.12
N GLY A 287 -2.91 -1.38 13.87
CA GLY A 287 -4.12 -1.39 13.03
C GLY A 287 -4.98 -0.13 13.14
N ALA A 288 -4.49 0.90 13.83
CA ALA A 288 -5.05 2.25 13.87
C ALA A 288 -3.98 3.28 13.44
N PRO A 289 -4.36 4.43 12.85
CA PRO A 289 -3.44 5.51 12.50
C PRO A 289 -2.59 5.94 13.72
N SER A 290 -1.29 5.66 13.68
CA SER A 290 -0.32 5.92 14.73
C SER A 290 0.85 6.71 14.13
N PRO A 291 1.39 7.74 14.80
CA PRO A 291 2.61 8.39 14.32
C PRO A 291 3.77 7.40 14.36
N ASP A 292 4.75 7.49 13.46
CA ASP A 292 5.90 6.57 13.46
C ASP A 292 6.83 6.78 14.67
N LEU A 293 7.05 8.04 15.03
CA LEU A 293 8.06 8.43 16.00
C LEU A 293 7.54 9.51 16.94
N VAL A 294 7.89 9.41 18.23
CA VAL A 294 7.65 10.46 19.23
C VAL A 294 8.97 10.92 19.80
N PHE A 295 9.25 12.22 19.66
CA PHE A 295 10.45 12.87 20.15
C PHE A 295 10.14 13.62 21.44
N VAL A 296 10.94 13.37 22.47
CA VAL A 296 10.89 14.06 23.75
C VAL A 296 12.20 14.80 23.97
N ARG A 297 12.13 16.10 24.21
CA ARG A 297 13.28 16.93 24.55
C ARG A 297 12.90 17.92 25.63
N LYS A 298 13.48 17.74 26.82
CA LYS A 298 13.07 18.48 28.03
C LYS A 298 11.55 18.32 28.24
N ASN A 299 10.80 19.42 28.21
CA ASN A 299 9.35 19.41 28.37
C ASN A 299 8.57 19.33 27.05
N LEU A 300 9.27 19.35 25.89
CA LEU A 300 8.64 19.32 24.59
C LEU A 300 8.47 17.88 24.10
N ILE A 301 7.27 17.57 23.63
CA ILE A 301 6.93 16.29 23.00
C ILE A 301 6.35 16.57 21.61
N LYS A 302 6.85 15.86 20.60
CA LYS A 302 6.39 15.98 19.21
C LYS A 302 6.34 14.61 18.58
N ASP A 303 5.24 14.29 17.94
CA ASP A 303 5.12 13.12 17.08
C ASP A 303 5.44 13.47 15.63
N TYR A 304 5.94 12.51 14.86
CA TYR A 304 6.28 12.65 13.45
C TYR A 304 5.86 11.42 12.67
N GLU A 305 5.42 11.67 11.43
CA GLU A 305 5.28 10.68 10.38
C GLU A 305 6.58 10.64 9.56
N LEU A 306 7.24 9.49 9.48
CA LEU A 306 8.51 9.31 8.80
C LEU A 306 8.29 9.14 7.29
N LYS A 307 9.05 9.90 6.49
CA LYS A 307 9.07 9.77 5.04
C LYS A 307 10.49 9.60 4.55
N THR A 308 10.81 8.38 4.10
CA THR A 308 12.10 8.08 3.50
C THR A 308 12.14 8.49 2.02
N LEU A 309 13.11 9.32 1.66
CA LEU A 309 13.39 9.78 0.30
C LEU A 309 14.55 8.97 -0.28
N GLN A 310 14.23 8.05 -1.21
CA GLN A 310 15.19 7.14 -1.83
C GLN A 310 15.59 7.55 -3.26
N GLY A 311 15.01 8.63 -3.82
CA GLY A 311 15.31 9.08 -5.18
C GLY A 311 14.97 10.55 -5.43
N LYS A 312 15.56 11.14 -6.49
CA LYS A 312 15.53 12.60 -6.78
C LYS A 312 14.14 13.21 -7.03
N ASN A 313 13.12 12.38 -7.27
CA ASN A 313 11.72 12.81 -7.50
C ASN A 313 10.75 12.29 -6.42
N SER A 314 11.26 11.82 -5.28
CA SER A 314 10.44 11.13 -4.26
C SER A 314 9.78 12.07 -3.25
N ALA A 315 10.31 13.27 -3.01
CA ALA A 315 9.83 14.16 -1.94
C ALA A 315 8.36 14.54 -2.10
N GLY A 316 7.96 15.01 -3.29
CA GLY A 316 6.58 15.42 -3.54
C GLY A 316 5.57 14.29 -3.38
N ASN A 317 5.87 13.11 -3.93
CA ASN A 317 4.97 11.96 -3.86
C ASN A 317 4.86 11.38 -2.44
N ARG A 318 5.94 11.44 -1.64
CA ARG A 318 5.94 10.96 -0.26
C ARG A 318 5.26 11.96 0.68
N LEU A 319 5.50 13.27 0.49
CA LEU A 319 4.88 14.32 1.29
C LEU A 319 3.38 14.47 1.01
N LYS A 320 2.91 14.23 -0.22
CA LYS A 320 1.46 14.18 -0.52
C LYS A 320 0.69 13.16 0.32
N LYS A 321 1.35 12.07 0.73
CA LYS A 321 0.79 11.01 1.58
C LYS A 321 1.06 11.25 3.07
N SER A 322 1.20 12.52 3.49
CA SER A 322 1.51 12.89 4.89
C SER A 322 0.38 13.75 5.44
N GLY A 323 0.05 13.55 6.72
CA GLY A 323 -1.04 14.27 7.39
C GLY A 323 -2.17 13.40 7.91
N ASP A 324 -2.15 12.10 7.59
CA ASP A 324 -3.19 11.16 8.01
C ASP A 324 -2.98 10.66 9.44
N GLN A 325 -1.74 10.71 9.94
CA GLN A 325 -1.34 10.16 11.24
C GLN A 325 -0.72 11.21 12.17
N SER A 326 0.02 12.16 11.60
CA SER A 326 0.64 13.29 12.29
C SER A 326 0.60 14.56 11.44
N ASN A 327 0.48 15.70 12.11
CA ASN A 327 0.63 17.00 11.47
C ASN A 327 2.10 17.42 11.31
N ARG A 328 3.06 16.53 11.61
CA ARG A 328 4.49 16.76 11.37
C ARG A 328 5.07 15.64 10.53
N ALA A 329 5.88 16.01 9.55
CA ALA A 329 6.63 15.06 8.74
C ALA A 329 8.11 15.10 9.11
N LEU A 330 8.74 13.93 9.20
CA LEU A 330 10.19 13.79 9.30
C LEU A 330 10.73 13.22 7.99
N LEU A 331 11.58 13.96 7.29
CA LEU A 331 12.17 13.50 6.04
C LEU A 331 13.52 12.84 6.32
N ARG A 332 13.60 11.54 6.05
CA ARG A 332 14.87 10.81 5.99
C ARG A 332 15.39 10.82 4.55
N MET A 333 16.50 11.51 4.32
CA MET A 333 17.15 11.55 3.02
C MET A 333 18.16 10.41 2.89
N ALA A 334 17.84 9.37 2.12
CA ALA A 334 18.77 8.28 1.83
C ALA A 334 19.76 8.63 0.70
N VAL A 335 19.48 9.70 -0.04
CA VAL A 335 20.31 10.25 -1.13
C VAL A 335 20.39 11.76 -0.99
N ASP A 336 21.44 12.39 -1.54
CA ASP A 336 21.50 13.85 -1.57
C ASP A 336 20.43 14.40 -2.53
N TYR A 337 19.61 15.30 -2.00
CA TYR A 337 18.49 15.90 -2.71
C TYR A 337 18.86 17.31 -3.15
N ASN A 338 18.39 17.71 -4.35
CA ASN A 338 18.55 19.09 -4.78
C ASN A 338 17.78 20.02 -3.82
N ALA A 339 18.48 20.96 -3.19
CA ALA A 339 17.90 21.79 -2.15
C ALA A 339 16.76 22.68 -2.66
N ARG A 340 16.86 23.16 -3.90
CA ARG A 340 15.84 24.03 -4.51
C ARG A 340 14.56 23.24 -4.77
N ASP A 341 14.69 22.03 -5.29
CA ASP A 341 13.54 21.17 -5.59
C ASP A 341 12.89 20.67 -4.30
N LEU A 342 13.69 20.29 -3.31
CA LEU A 342 13.20 19.93 -1.98
C LEU A 342 12.43 21.09 -1.33
N ALA A 343 12.95 22.32 -1.41
CA ALA A 343 12.25 23.49 -0.90
C ALA A 343 10.88 23.68 -1.58
N LYS A 344 10.80 23.53 -2.91
CA LYS A 344 9.54 23.64 -3.64
C LYS A 344 8.53 22.57 -3.23
N GLU A 345 8.97 21.32 -3.05
CA GLU A 345 8.09 20.23 -2.60
C GLU A 345 7.62 20.41 -1.15
N VAL A 346 8.48 20.89 -0.25
CA VAL A 346 8.10 21.24 1.13
C VAL A 346 7.07 22.37 1.14
N LYS A 347 7.25 23.41 0.31
CA LYS A 347 6.26 24.49 0.18
C LYS A 347 4.91 23.93 -0.29
N LYS A 348 4.93 23.11 -1.35
CA LYS A 348 3.73 22.47 -1.92
C LYS A 348 3.02 21.55 -0.92
N TYR A 349 3.75 20.89 -0.03
CA TYR A 349 3.17 20.13 1.07
C TYR A 349 2.32 21.01 1.99
N PHE A 350 2.87 22.12 2.47
CA PHE A 350 2.12 23.04 3.34
C PHE A 350 0.95 23.72 2.62
N ASP A 351 1.07 24.00 1.32
CA ASP A 351 -0.03 24.56 0.52
C ASP A 351 -1.20 23.56 0.42
N LYS A 352 -0.91 22.26 0.34
CA LYS A 352 -1.92 21.19 0.24
C LYS A 352 -2.44 20.67 1.58
N ASN A 353 -1.65 20.80 2.64
CA ASN A 353 -1.99 20.30 3.96
C ASN A 353 -2.12 21.48 4.95
N PRO A 354 -3.30 22.11 5.08
CA PRO A 354 -3.50 23.29 5.91
C PRO A 354 -3.16 23.03 7.39
N ASN A 355 -3.35 21.80 7.86
CA ASN A 355 -3.10 21.37 9.23
C ASN A 355 -1.63 21.00 9.50
N GLY A 356 -0.79 20.91 8.46
CA GLY A 356 0.64 20.65 8.58
C GLY A 356 1.35 21.71 9.44
N VAL A 357 2.03 21.25 10.49
CA VAL A 357 2.69 22.10 11.49
C VAL A 357 4.18 22.23 11.23
N GLU A 358 4.87 21.14 10.89
CA GLU A 358 6.32 21.12 10.72
C GLU A 358 6.77 20.04 9.74
N VAL A 359 7.77 20.38 8.93
CA VAL A 359 8.60 19.41 8.21
C VAL A 359 9.99 19.50 8.80
N LEU A 360 10.48 18.39 9.33
CA LEU A 360 11.80 18.25 9.94
C LEU A 360 12.72 17.47 9.00
N ILE A 361 13.96 17.94 8.85
CA ILE A 361 14.99 17.30 8.04
C ILE A 361 16.30 17.32 8.82
N TYR A 362 16.92 16.15 8.95
CA TYR A 362 18.30 16.04 9.42
C TYR A 362 19.24 15.88 8.21
N LYS A 363 20.29 16.69 8.15
CA LYS A 363 21.33 16.60 7.12
C LYS A 363 22.71 16.67 7.78
N GLY A 364 23.33 15.52 8.02
CA GLY A 364 24.49 15.44 8.91
C GLY A 364 24.10 15.95 10.30
N MET A 365 24.90 16.85 10.87
CA MET A 365 24.63 17.51 12.16
C MET A 365 23.66 18.70 12.06
N LYS A 366 23.07 18.96 10.88
CA LYS A 366 22.17 20.10 10.67
C LYS A 366 20.72 19.68 10.86
N GLU A 367 20.00 20.48 11.63
CA GLU A 367 18.55 20.37 11.81
C GLU A 367 17.84 21.49 11.03
N LEU A 368 17.04 21.09 10.04
CA LEU A 368 16.15 22.01 9.33
C LEU A 368 14.72 21.72 9.79
N SER A 369 14.25 22.52 10.74
CA SER A 369 12.83 22.68 11.06
C SER A 369 12.23 23.75 10.14
N ILE A 370 11.20 23.37 9.38
CA ILE A 370 10.42 24.23 8.49
C ILE A 370 8.96 24.21 8.97
N ARG A 371 8.39 25.39 9.18
CA ARG A 371 6.98 25.58 9.57
C ARG A 371 6.30 26.51 8.57
N ARG A 372 4.97 26.54 8.58
CA ARG A 372 4.17 27.41 7.71
C ARG A 372 4.59 28.88 7.75
N ARG A 373 4.93 29.39 8.94
CA ARG A 373 5.41 30.78 9.12
C ARG A 373 6.73 31.11 8.41
N ASP A 374 7.48 30.08 8.02
CA ASP A 374 8.77 30.24 7.33
C ASP A 374 8.56 30.39 5.80
N LEU A 375 7.35 30.13 5.27
CA LEU A 375 7.02 30.12 3.83
C LEU A 375 6.77 31.52 3.24
N ASN A 376 7.72 32.43 3.40
CA ASN A 376 7.68 33.76 2.79
C ASN A 376 8.19 33.75 1.32
N LYS A 377 8.19 34.92 0.67
CA LYS A 377 8.66 35.09 -0.73
C LYS A 377 10.11 34.64 -0.96
N ASP A 378 10.95 34.70 0.07
CA ASP A 378 12.37 34.35 0.03
C ASP A 378 12.65 32.92 0.54
N PHE A 379 11.61 32.15 0.86
CA PHE A 379 11.71 30.83 1.50
C PHE A 379 12.67 29.89 0.78
N VAL A 380 12.58 29.77 -0.55
CA VAL A 380 13.44 28.86 -1.32
C VAL A 380 14.92 29.23 -1.17
N LYS A 381 15.24 30.54 -1.20
CA LYS A 381 16.61 31.03 -1.02
C LYS A 381 17.11 30.78 0.40
N GLN A 382 16.28 31.05 1.41
CA GLN A 382 16.60 30.81 2.82
C GLN A 382 16.79 29.31 3.13
N PHE A 383 15.93 28.47 2.56
CA PHE A 383 16.04 27.01 2.68
C PHE A 383 17.35 26.51 2.08
N MET A 384 17.66 26.90 0.83
CA MET A 384 18.91 26.51 0.17
C MET A 384 20.14 26.92 0.98
N TYR A 385 20.12 28.12 1.56
CA TYR A 385 21.19 28.60 2.43
C TYR A 385 21.37 27.67 3.63
N ARG A 386 20.30 27.38 4.39
CA ARG A 386 20.32 26.48 5.57
C ARG A 386 20.66 25.02 5.22
N TYR A 387 20.38 24.61 3.99
CA TYR A 387 20.60 23.24 3.52
C TYR A 387 22.07 22.99 3.12
N TYR A 388 22.76 24.00 2.59
CA TYR A 388 24.16 23.88 2.18
C TYR A 388 25.15 24.45 3.19
N LYS A 389 24.88 25.65 3.71
CA LYS A 389 25.70 26.33 4.73
C LYS A 389 25.25 25.94 6.12
#